data_AF-A0A963RG90-F1
#
_entry.id   AF-A0A963RG90-F1
#
_cell.length_a   1.000
_cell.length_b   1.000
_cell.length_c   1.000
_cell.angle_alpha   90.00
_cell.angle_beta   90.00
_cell.angle_gamma   90.00
#
_symmetry.space_group_name_H-M   'P 1'
#
loop_
_entity.id
_entity.type
_entity.pdbx_description
1 polymer ?
#
loop_
_entity_poly.entity_id
_entity_poly.type
_entity_poly.pdbx_seq_one_letter_code
_entity_poly.pdbx_strand_id
1 'polypeptide(L)'
;MPIDPREPYDDQNIFAKILRGELPCNKVYEDDVALAFHDIRPQAPVHVLVIPKGSYVSWDDFTAKAGDGEIAAFMRAVGNVTRQLELDGPGYRLMVNMGG
;
A
#
# COMPACT_ATOMS: atom_id res chain seq x y z
N MET A 1 -13.47 12.45 -3.10
CA MET A 1 -13.90 12.01 -4.44
C MET A 1 -14.36 10.57 -4.32
N PRO A 2 -15.49 10.20 -4.93
CA PRO A 2 -15.84 8.78 -5.00
C PRO A 2 -14.75 8.03 -5.77
N ILE A 3 -14.32 6.88 -5.23
CA ILE A 3 -13.49 5.92 -5.97
C ILE A 3 -14.47 4.95 -6.62
N ASP A 4 -14.45 4.85 -7.95
CA ASP A 4 -15.20 3.82 -8.66
C ASP A 4 -14.25 2.67 -9.00
N PRO A 5 -14.42 1.46 -8.40
CA PRO A 5 -13.53 0.32 -8.66
C PRO A 5 -13.63 -0.21 -10.10
N ARG A 6 -14.58 0.28 -10.91
CA ARG A 6 -14.77 -0.13 -12.30
C ARG A 6 -14.02 0.75 -13.29
N GLU A 7 -13.52 1.90 -12.87
CA GLU A 7 -12.65 2.74 -13.70
C GLU A 7 -11.29 2.06 -13.92
N PRO A 8 -10.59 2.34 -15.03
CA PRO A 8 -9.26 1.78 -15.26
C PRO A 8 -8.23 2.33 -14.27
N TYR A 9 -7.18 1.54 -14.01
CA TYR A 9 -6.02 2.00 -13.24
C TYR A 9 -5.34 3.18 -13.94
N ASP A 10 -5.16 4.29 -13.22
CA ASP A 10 -4.47 5.47 -13.75
C ASP A 10 -2.95 5.31 -13.59
N ASP A 11 -2.24 4.95 -14.66
CA ASP A 11 -0.77 4.83 -14.64
C ASP A 11 -0.03 6.16 -14.39
N GLN A 12 -0.72 7.30 -14.42
CA GLN A 12 -0.15 8.61 -14.10
C GLN A 12 -0.35 9.02 -12.64
N ASN A 13 -1.03 8.22 -11.83
CA ASN A 13 -1.19 8.48 -10.41
C ASN A 13 0.17 8.48 -9.68
N ILE A 14 0.24 9.18 -8.54
CA ILE A 14 1.50 9.39 -7.83
C ILE A 14 2.15 8.09 -7.35
N PHE A 15 1.36 7.08 -6.95
CA PHE A 15 1.86 5.79 -6.51
C PHE A 15 2.40 4.96 -7.68
N ALA A 16 1.75 5.01 -8.86
CA ALA A 16 2.29 4.39 -10.07
C ALA A 16 3.67 4.96 -10.44
N LYS A 17 3.83 6.29 -10.32
CA LYS A 17 5.12 6.96 -10.55
C LYS A 17 6.19 6.55 -9.52
N ILE A 18 5.80 6.38 -8.25
CA ILE A 18 6.70 5.87 -7.20
C ILE A 18 7.10 4.42 -7.49
N LEU A 19 6.16 3.56 -7.88
CA LEU A 19 6.41 2.15 -8.23
C LEU A 19 7.39 2.01 -9.40
N ARG A 20 7.33 2.92 -10.39
CA ARG A 20 8.28 2.98 -11.52
C ARG A 20 9.60 3.68 -11.20
N GLY A 21 9.77 4.21 -9.99
CA GLY A 21 10.96 4.95 -9.59
C GLY A 21 11.09 6.36 -10.20
N GLU A 22 10.02 6.89 -10.80
CA GLU A 22 9.97 8.24 -11.36
C GLU A 22 9.91 9.32 -10.27
N LEU A 23 9.35 8.96 -9.11
CA LEU A 23 9.29 9.82 -7.92
C LEU A 23 9.99 9.13 -6.74
N PRO A 24 10.76 9.89 -5.93
CA PRO A 24 11.40 9.33 -4.75
C PRO A 24 10.38 9.01 -3.66
N CYS A 25 10.68 8.01 -2.83
CA CYS A 25 9.97 7.74 -1.58
C CYS A 25 10.96 7.34 -0.49
N ASN A 26 10.61 7.59 0.77
CA ASN A 26 11.37 7.11 1.92
C ASN A 26 10.98 5.65 2.21
N LYS A 27 11.62 4.73 1.50
CA LYS A 27 11.31 3.30 1.48
C LYS A 27 11.64 2.62 2.81
N VAL A 28 10.70 1.82 3.29
CA VAL A 28 10.83 0.93 4.46
C VAL A 28 11.02 -0.51 4.01
N TYR A 29 10.19 -0.97 3.08
CA TYR A 29 10.13 -2.36 2.65
C TYR A 29 9.82 -2.42 1.16
N GLU A 30 10.38 -3.41 0.46
CA GLU A 30 9.99 -3.73 -0.91
C GLU A 30 10.27 -5.21 -1.19
N ASP A 31 9.31 -5.87 -1.81
CA ASP A 31 9.45 -7.21 -2.39
C ASP A 31 8.73 -7.27 -3.75
N ASP A 32 8.44 -8.47 -4.25
CA ASP A 32 7.78 -8.65 -5.55
C ASP A 32 6.30 -8.23 -5.54
N VAL A 33 5.64 -8.16 -4.38
CA VAL A 33 4.19 -7.93 -4.26
C VAL A 33 3.83 -6.58 -3.68
N ALA A 34 4.71 -5.99 -2.86
CA ALA A 34 4.41 -4.80 -2.09
C ALA A 34 5.59 -3.81 -2.04
N LEU A 35 5.24 -2.55 -1.86
CA LEU A 35 6.15 -1.47 -1.53
C LEU A 35 5.60 -0.75 -0.30
N ALA A 36 6.46 -0.48 0.69
CA ALA A 36 6.11 0.34 1.84
C ALA A 36 7.06 1.52 2.01
N PHE A 37 6.51 2.69 2.31
CA PHE A 37 7.27 3.92 2.50
C PHE A 37 6.56 4.89 3.45
N HIS A 38 7.33 5.78 4.07
CA HIS A 38 6.77 6.80 4.95
C HIS A 38 5.88 7.78 4.18
N ASP A 39 4.71 8.08 4.76
CA ASP A 39 3.84 9.14 4.24
C ASP A 39 4.56 10.50 4.34
N ILE A 40 4.45 11.31 3.28
CA ILE A 40 5.04 12.66 3.23
C ILE A 40 4.34 13.64 4.19
N ARG A 41 3.11 13.35 4.61
CA ARG A 41 2.31 14.11 5.59
C ARG A 41 1.84 13.19 6.73
N PRO A 42 2.75 12.76 7.62
CA PRO A 42 2.43 11.80 8.66
C PRO A 42 1.35 12.33 9.63
N GLN A 43 0.39 11.47 10.00
CA GLN A 43 -0.67 11.76 10.97
C GLN A 43 -0.40 11.15 12.36
N ALA A 44 0.72 10.45 12.50
CA ALA A 44 1.22 9.82 13.71
C ALA A 44 2.76 9.80 13.67
N PRO A 45 3.46 9.56 14.80
CA PRO A 45 4.93 9.48 14.82
C PRO A 45 5.51 8.49 13.80
N VAL A 46 4.80 7.37 13.59
CA VAL A 46 5.05 6.46 12.48
C VAL A 46 3.79 6.39 11.63
N HIS A 47 3.90 6.83 10.37
CA HIS A 47 2.83 6.73 9.37
C HIS A 47 3.43 6.24 8.06
N VAL A 48 3.06 5.02 7.67
CA VAL A 48 3.61 4.31 6.52
C VAL A 48 2.47 3.85 5.63
N LEU A 49 2.65 4.06 4.33
CA LEU A 49 1.76 3.53 3.31
C LEU A 49 2.36 2.20 2.83
N VAL A 50 1.54 1.16 2.78
CA VAL A 50 1.88 -0.14 2.18
C VAL A 50 0.97 -0.31 0.97
N ILE A 51 1.54 -0.36 -0.22
CA ILE A 51 0.81 -0.44 -1.49
C ILE A 51 1.16 -1.74 -2.24
N PRO A 52 0.20 -2.39 -2.91
CA PRO A 52 0.51 -3.49 -3.81
C PRO A 52 1.27 -2.97 -5.03
N LYS A 53 2.14 -3.79 -5.61
CA LYS A 53 2.80 -3.49 -6.89
C LYS A 53 1.88 -3.69 -8.09
N GLY A 54 0.83 -4.50 -7.94
CA GLY A 54 -0.20 -4.68 -8.96
C GLY A 54 -1.06 -3.42 -9.17
N SER A 55 -1.58 -3.28 -10.38
CA SER A 55 -2.40 -2.15 -10.83
C SER A 55 -3.84 -2.26 -10.35
N TYR A 56 -4.05 -2.11 -9.04
CA TYR A 56 -5.38 -2.13 -8.43
C TYR A 56 -5.89 -0.72 -8.16
N VAL A 57 -7.15 -0.47 -8.50
CA VAL A 57 -7.77 0.85 -8.37
C VAL A 57 -8.19 1.15 -6.93
N SER A 58 -8.52 0.11 -6.19
CA SER A 58 -9.11 0.22 -4.86
C SER A 58 -8.95 -1.08 -4.08
N TRP A 59 -9.33 -1.07 -2.80
CA TRP A 59 -9.36 -2.29 -1.99
C TRP A 59 -10.34 -3.33 -2.53
N ASP A 60 -11.53 -2.90 -2.95
CA ASP A 60 -12.54 -3.79 -3.55
C ASP A 60 -11.97 -4.47 -4.80
N ASP A 61 -11.37 -3.67 -5.69
CA ASP A 61 -10.71 -4.12 -6.91
C ASP A 61 -9.56 -5.11 -6.62
N PHE A 62 -8.71 -4.80 -5.63
CA PHE A 62 -7.66 -5.71 -5.16
C PHE A 62 -8.22 -7.04 -4.70
N THR A 63 -9.22 -7.03 -3.81
CA THR A 63 -9.79 -8.27 -3.27
C THR A 63 -10.54 -9.09 -4.30
N ALA A 64 -11.06 -8.45 -5.36
CA ALA A 64 -11.80 -9.13 -6.43
C ALA A 64 -10.89 -9.73 -7.51
N LYS A 65 -9.74 -9.11 -7.79
CA LYS A 65 -8.90 -9.45 -8.95
C LYS A 65 -7.55 -10.07 -8.60
N ALA A 66 -6.99 -9.78 -7.42
CA ALA A 66 -5.73 -10.37 -7.00
C ALA A 66 -5.87 -11.88 -6.78
N GLY A 67 -4.84 -12.64 -7.12
CA GLY A 67 -4.82 -14.07 -6.82
C GLY A 67 -4.64 -14.33 -5.32
N ASP A 68 -5.14 -15.47 -4.83
CA ASP A 68 -5.04 -15.87 -3.41
C ASP A 68 -3.62 -15.75 -2.85
N GLY A 69 -2.61 -16.16 -3.64
CA GLY A 69 -1.21 -16.08 -3.27
C GLY A 69 -0.72 -14.64 -3.10
N GLU A 70 -1.15 -13.73 -3.96
CA GLU A 70 -0.80 -12.32 -3.91
C GLU A 70 -1.47 -11.64 -2.72
N ILE A 71 -2.75 -11.92 -2.48
CA ILE A 71 -3.47 -11.45 -1.28
C ILE A 71 -2.74 -11.89 -0.02
N ALA A 72 -2.41 -13.18 0.09
CA ALA A 72 -1.72 -13.71 1.25
C ALA A 72 -0.31 -13.11 1.40
N ALA A 73 0.42 -12.90 0.30
CA ALA A 73 1.75 -12.28 0.32
C ALA A 73 1.68 -10.80 0.74
N PHE A 74 0.74 -10.03 0.21
CA PHE A 74 0.52 -8.63 0.59
C PHE A 74 0.20 -8.48 2.08
N MET A 75 -0.70 -9.32 2.60
CA MET A 75 -1.03 -9.31 4.03
C MET A 75 0.18 -9.67 4.92
N ARG A 76 1.07 -10.56 4.46
CA ARG A 76 2.33 -10.86 5.15
C ARG A 76 3.32 -9.69 5.07
N ALA A 77 3.39 -9.01 3.94
CA ALA A 77 4.22 -7.82 3.76
C ALA A 77 3.83 -6.71 4.74
N VAL A 78 2.53 -6.45 4.93
CA VAL A 78 2.02 -5.51 5.96
C VAL A 78 2.56 -5.89 7.34
N GLY A 79 2.50 -7.17 7.73
CA GLY A 79 3.06 -7.64 8.99
C GLY A 79 4.60 -7.52 9.08
N ASN A 80 5.30 -7.71 7.97
CA ASN A 80 6.76 -7.54 7.93
C ASN A 80 7.14 -6.08 8.19
N VAL A 81 6.43 -5.15 7.57
CA VAL A 81 6.62 -3.71 7.76
C VAL A 81 6.44 -3.32 9.22
N THR A 82 5.39 -3.82 9.89
CA THR A 82 5.16 -3.47 11.30
C THR A 82 6.24 -4.01 12.22
N ARG A 83 6.77 -5.21 11.97
CA ARG A 83 7.93 -5.77 12.69
C ARG A 83 9.23 -5.00 12.43
N GLN A 84 9.48 -4.60 11.19
CA GLN A 84 10.67 -3.80 10.84
C GLN A 84 10.66 -2.42 11.51
N LEU A 85 9.47 -1.90 11.80
CA LEU A 85 9.28 -0.64 12.51
C LEU A 85 9.08 -0.82 14.03
N GLU A 86 9.26 -2.05 14.55
CA GLU A 86 9.13 -2.39 15.97
C GLU A 86 7.75 -2.04 16.57
N LEU A 87 6.69 -2.16 15.76
CA LEU A 87 5.30 -1.82 16.12
C LEU A 87 4.47 -3.04 16.57
N ASP A 88 5.01 -4.25 16.49
CA ASP A 88 4.32 -5.50 16.83
C ASP A 88 4.09 -5.68 18.35
N GLY A 89 4.81 -4.92 19.19
CA GLY A 89 4.54 -4.79 20.62
C GLY A 89 3.63 -3.61 20.99
N PRO A 90 4.02 -2.35 20.68
CA PRO A 90 3.25 -1.14 21.01
C PRO A 90 1.87 -1.08 20.33
N GLY A 91 1.71 -1.81 19.23
CA GLY A 91 0.49 -1.82 18.43
C GLY A 91 0.48 -0.74 17.35
N TYR A 92 -0.44 -0.92 16.41
CA TYR A 92 -0.64 -0.03 15.28
C TYR A 92 -2.10 -0.06 14.84
N ARG A 93 -2.47 0.91 13.99
CA ARG A 93 -3.77 0.93 13.31
C ARG A 93 -3.55 0.68 11.83
N LEU A 94 -4.23 -0.33 11.29
CA LEU A 94 -4.35 -0.50 9.85
C LEU A 94 -5.60 0.25 9.38
N MET A 95 -5.45 1.09 8.35
CA MET A 95 -6.55 1.85 7.77
C MET A 95 -6.51 1.72 6.25
N VAL A 96 -7.67 1.45 5.67
CA VAL A 96 -7.86 1.42 4.21
C VAL A 96 -9.06 2.31 3.92
N ASN A 97 -8.85 3.32 3.08
CA ASN A 97 -9.90 4.27 2.73
C ASN A 97 -10.50 3.90 1.37
N MET A 98 -11.83 3.85 1.31
CA MET A 98 -12.60 3.56 0.10
C MET A 98 -13.64 4.66 -0.11
N GLY A 99 -13.39 5.54 -1.08
CA GLY A 99 -14.22 6.73 -1.27
C GLY A 99 -13.92 7.83 -0.25
N GLY A 100 -14.77 8.86 -0.24
CA GLY A 100 -14.68 10.02 0.65
C GLY A 100 -15.70 9.99 1.77
#